data_AF-A0A7V0UDR1-F1
#
_entry.id   AF-A0A7V0UDR1-F1
#
_cell.length_a   1.000
_cell.length_b   1.000
_cell.length_c   1.000
_cell.angle_alpha   90.00
_cell.angle_beta   90.00
_cell.angle_gamma   90.00
#
_symmetry.space_group_name_H-M   'P 1'
#
loop_
_entity.id
_entity.type
_entity.pdbx_description
1 polymer ?
#
loop_
_entity_poly.entity_id
_entity_poly.type
_entity_poly.pdbx_seq_one_letter_code
_entity_poly.pdbx_strand_id
1 'polypeptide(L)'
;MNDSESSYISAVRDLYLQLPVTANRFTRSDRLMARNLLERRIPIPLLRDAFLLGAARRLARNPKAPPLEPVRSLHYFIPIIEEIQRNPLPPLYVQYLELKVRQALRTNRT
;
A
#
# COMPACT_ATOMS: atom_id res chain seq x y z
N MET A 1 -10.13 -5.70 -22.96
CA MET A 1 -9.48 -5.62 -21.65
C MET A 1 -9.91 -6.88 -20.92
N ASN A 2 -8.99 -7.78 -20.55
CA ASN A 2 -9.37 -9.05 -19.93
C ASN A 2 -10.08 -8.76 -18.60
N ASP A 3 -11.22 -9.38 -18.32
CA ASP A 3 -11.98 -9.12 -17.09
C ASP A 3 -11.12 -9.34 -15.82
N SER A 4 -10.19 -10.29 -15.86
CA SER A 4 -9.21 -10.54 -14.80
C SER A 4 -8.21 -9.39 -14.59
N GLU A 5 -7.78 -8.72 -15.66
CA GLU A 5 -6.87 -7.57 -15.57
C GLU A 5 -7.58 -6.36 -14.96
N SER A 6 -8.79 -6.06 -15.43
CA SER A 6 -9.62 -4.99 -14.86
C SER A 6 -9.89 -5.22 -13.38
N SER A 7 -10.23 -6.46 -13.00
CA SER A 7 -10.48 -6.85 -11.61
C SER A 7 -9.23 -6.65 -10.74
N TYR A 8 -8.06 -7.10 -11.22
CA TYR A 8 -6.80 -6.94 -10.50
C TYR A 8 -6.46 -5.46 -10.28
N ILE A 9 -6.51 -4.65 -11.35
CA ILE A 9 -6.21 -3.21 -11.25
C ILE A 9 -7.18 -2.50 -10.31
N SER A 10 -8.46 -2.87 -10.32
CA SER A 10 -9.45 -2.33 -9.38
C SER A 10 -9.07 -2.67 -7.94
N ALA A 11 -8.73 -3.92 -7.66
CA ALA A 11 -8.33 -4.34 -6.32
C ALA A 11 -7.07 -3.59 -5.83
N VAL A 12 -6.06 -3.39 -6.69
CA VAL A 12 -4.87 -2.58 -6.35
C VAL A 12 -5.24 -1.14 -6.06
N ARG A 13 -6.10 -0.54 -6.90
CA ARG A 13 -6.60 0.83 -6.70
C ARG A 13 -7.31 0.96 -5.36
N ASP A 14 -8.21 0.05 -5.03
CA ASP A 14 -9.00 0.09 -3.81
C ASP A 14 -8.11 -0.02 -2.57
N LEU A 15 -7.15 -0.96 -2.58
CA LEU A 15 -6.16 -1.08 -1.50
C LEU A 15 -5.34 0.20 -1.33
N TYR A 16 -4.90 0.82 -2.43
CA TYR A 16 -4.07 2.04 -2.38
C TYR A 16 -4.86 3.26 -1.86
N LEU A 17 -6.10 3.42 -2.31
CA LEU A 17 -6.96 4.56 -1.93
C LEU A 17 -7.48 4.46 -0.49
N GLN A 18 -7.53 3.26 0.09
CA GLN A 18 -7.93 3.06 1.49
C GLN A 18 -6.84 3.43 2.52
N LEU A 19 -5.61 3.72 2.08
CA LEU A 19 -4.52 4.06 2.99
C LEU A 19 -4.64 5.50 3.53
N PRO A 20 -4.39 5.73 4.84
CA PRO A 20 -4.44 7.08 5.44
C PRO A 20 -3.30 8.01 4.99
N VAL A 21 -2.31 7.48 4.28
CA VAL A 21 -1.05 8.17 3.96
C VAL A 21 -0.92 8.55 2.48
N THR A 22 -1.91 8.25 1.64
CA THR A 22 -1.85 8.52 0.19
C THR A 22 -2.54 9.83 -0.15
N ALA A 23 -2.16 10.45 -1.27
CA ALA A 23 -2.80 11.66 -1.78
C ALA A 23 -4.24 11.45 -2.30
N ASN A 24 -4.90 10.34 -1.93
CA ASN A 24 -6.24 9.93 -2.36
C ASN A 24 -6.46 10.01 -3.89
N ARG A 25 -5.44 9.65 -4.68
CA ARG A 25 -5.48 9.69 -6.15
C ARG A 25 -4.83 8.45 -6.75
N PHE A 26 -5.42 7.91 -7.81
CA PHE A 26 -4.87 6.79 -8.57
C PHE A 26 -4.66 7.21 -10.02
N THR A 27 -3.42 7.47 -10.40
CA THR A 27 -3.07 8.10 -11.68
C THR A 27 -2.95 7.09 -12.83
N ARG A 28 -2.77 7.59 -14.07
CA ARG A 28 -2.46 6.75 -15.23
C ARG A 28 -1.14 5.99 -15.06
N SER A 29 -0.14 6.62 -14.42
CA SER A 29 1.14 5.98 -14.11
C SER A 29 0.96 4.84 -13.10
N ASP A 30 0.12 5.05 -12.07
CA ASP A 30 -0.21 4.00 -11.10
C ASP A 30 -0.95 2.84 -11.77
N ARG A 31 -1.86 3.12 -12.71
CA ARG A 31 -2.51 2.08 -13.51
C ARG A 31 -1.51 1.25 -14.30
N LEU A 32 -0.55 1.90 -14.96
CA LEU A 32 0.51 1.20 -15.69
C LEU A 32 1.36 0.34 -14.73
N MET A 33 1.67 0.87 -13.54
CA MET A 33 2.38 0.11 -12.52
C MET A 33 1.60 -1.11 -12.05
N ALA A 34 0.28 -0.99 -11.85
CA ALA A 34 -0.58 -2.12 -11.49
C ALA A 34 -0.62 -3.20 -12.59
N ARG A 35 -0.57 -2.81 -13.87
CA ARG A 35 -0.42 -3.77 -14.98
C ARG A 35 0.91 -4.52 -14.91
N ASN A 36 2.02 -3.80 -14.67
CA ASN A 36 3.33 -4.43 -14.52
C ASN A 36 3.36 -5.40 -13.33
N LEU A 37 2.67 -5.10 -12.23
CA LEU A 37 2.53 -6.01 -11.08
C LEU A 37 1.72 -7.26 -11.43
N LEU A 38 0.66 -7.13 -12.23
CA LEU A 38 -0.11 -8.26 -12.74
C LEU A 38 0.73 -9.15 -13.67
N GLU A 39 1.48 -8.56 -14.60
CA GLU A 39 2.37 -9.28 -15.51
C GLU A 39 3.43 -10.08 -14.75
N ARG A 40 3.96 -9.51 -13.66
CA ARG A 40 4.86 -10.18 -12.70
C ARG A 40 4.15 -11.18 -11.77
N ARG A 41 2.84 -11.36 -11.91
CA ARG A 41 1.98 -12.24 -11.11
C ARG A 41 2.07 -11.98 -9.60
N ILE A 42 2.23 -10.71 -9.20
CA ILE A 42 2.27 -10.36 -7.78
C ILE A 42 0.87 -10.54 -7.18
N PRO A 43 0.70 -11.36 -6.13
CA PRO A 43 -0.62 -11.65 -5.58
C PRO A 43 -1.15 -10.46 -4.75
N ILE A 44 -2.47 -10.23 -4.80
CA ILE A 44 -3.15 -9.13 -4.07
C ILE A 44 -2.85 -9.15 -2.55
N PRO A 45 -2.84 -10.31 -1.84
CA PRO A 45 -2.43 -10.35 -0.44
C PRO A 45 -1.03 -9.78 -0.17
N LEU A 46 -0.06 -10.04 -1.05
CA LEU A 46 1.29 -9.48 -0.88
C LEU A 46 1.30 -7.95 -1.06
N LEU A 47 0.52 -7.44 -2.02
CA LEU A 47 0.36 -6.00 -2.20
C LEU A 47 -0.29 -5.36 -0.97
N ARG A 48 -1.32 -6.00 -0.39
CA ARG A 48 -1.93 -5.55 0.86
C ARG A 48 -0.90 -5.45 1.99
N ASP A 49 -0.08 -6.48 2.17
CA ASP A 49 0.94 -6.50 3.22
C ASP A 49 2.01 -5.42 3.02
N ALA A 50 2.45 -5.20 1.78
CA ALA A 50 3.38 -4.13 1.44
C ALA A 50 2.80 -2.75 1.70
N PHE A 51 1.51 -2.56 1.39
CA PHE A 51 0.82 -1.31 1.60
C PHE A 51 0.65 -1.01 3.10
N LEU A 52 0.28 -2.02 3.88
CA LEU A 52 0.20 -1.95 5.35
C LEU A 52 1.55 -1.60 5.97
N LEU A 53 2.61 -2.30 5.60
CA LEU A 53 3.96 -2.05 6.12
C LEU A 53 4.45 -0.64 5.78
N GLY A 54 4.29 -0.23 4.51
CA GLY A 54 4.69 1.11 4.07
C GLY A 54 3.91 2.22 4.76
N ALA A 55 2.60 2.05 4.97
CA ALA A 55 1.79 3.00 5.71
C ALA A 55 2.19 3.06 7.19
N ALA A 56 2.35 1.91 7.84
CA ALA A 56 2.75 1.84 9.25
C ALA A 56 4.12 2.49 9.50
N ARG A 57 5.11 2.29 8.62
CA ARG A 57 6.42 2.95 8.70
C ARG A 57 6.32 4.47 8.69
N ARG A 58 5.41 5.02 7.89
CA ARG A 58 5.16 6.47 7.84
C ARG A 58 4.46 6.98 9.08
N LEU A 59 3.48 6.22 9.59
CA LEU A 59 2.75 6.55 10.81
C LEU A 59 3.61 6.47 12.07
N ALA A 60 4.61 5.58 12.08
CA ALA A 60 5.56 5.41 13.19
C ALA A 60 6.71 6.44 13.17
N ARG A 61 6.75 7.35 12.18
CA ARG A 61 7.81 8.36 12.08
C ARG A 61 7.78 9.28 13.30
N ASN A 62 8.97 9.67 13.76
CA ASN A 62 9.14 10.59 14.88
C ASN A 62 8.34 11.89 14.65
N PRO A 63 7.45 12.30 15.58
CA PRO A 63 6.65 13.51 15.44
C PRO A 63 7.48 14.81 15.44
N LYS A 64 8.73 14.76 15.92
CA LYS A 64 9.66 15.90 15.86
C LYS A 64 10.37 16.05 14.50
N ALA A 65 10.26 15.06 13.61
CA ALA A 65 10.83 15.15 12.26
C ALA A 65 9.90 15.94 11.33
N PRO A 66 10.43 16.58 10.26
CA PRO A 66 9.59 17.23 9.27
C PRO A 66 8.50 16.30 8.73
N PRO A 67 7.26 16.80 8.56
CA PRO A 67 6.14 16.00 8.09
C PRO A 67 6.44 15.49 6.68
N LEU A 68 6.09 14.24 6.44
CA LEU A 68 6.24 13.66 5.12
C LEU A 68 5.07 14.07 4.24
N GLU A 69 5.34 14.47 3.00
CA GLU A 69 4.29 14.63 2.00
C GLU A 69 3.49 13.32 1.84
N PRO A 70 2.20 13.37 1.44
CA PRO A 70 1.43 12.17 1.14
C PRO A 70 2.11 11.30 0.07
N VAL A 71 1.91 9.99 0.13
CA VAL A 71 2.38 9.08 -0.92
C VAL A 71 1.65 9.40 -2.22
N ARG A 72 2.42 9.77 -3.25
CA ARG A 72 1.91 10.33 -4.51
C ARG A 72 1.78 9.30 -5.64
N SER A 73 2.34 8.10 -5.48
CA SER A 73 2.33 7.03 -6.47
C SER A 73 2.55 5.65 -5.84
N LEU A 74 2.03 4.61 -6.51
CA LEU A 74 2.32 3.21 -6.24
C LEU A 74 3.80 2.87 -6.25
N HIS A 75 4.63 3.62 -6.99
CA HIS A 75 6.06 3.37 -7.08
C HIS A 75 6.75 3.32 -5.71
N TYR A 76 6.23 4.08 -4.73
CA TYR A 76 6.70 4.07 -3.35
C TYR A 76 6.73 2.67 -2.72
N PHE A 77 5.79 1.80 -3.09
CA PHE A 77 5.66 0.47 -2.50
C PHE A 77 6.51 -0.60 -3.17
N ILE A 78 7.10 -0.34 -4.33
CA ILE A 78 7.95 -1.31 -5.05
C ILE A 78 9.09 -1.88 -4.19
N PRO A 79 9.93 -1.06 -3.51
CA PRO A 79 10.98 -1.60 -2.66
C PRO A 79 10.43 -2.42 -1.48
N ILE A 80 9.21 -2.12 -1.01
CA ILE A 80 8.57 -2.82 0.11
C ILE A 80 8.00 -4.16 -0.36
N ILE A 81 7.45 -4.22 -1.57
CA ILE A 81 7.04 -5.47 -2.23
C ILE A 81 8.24 -6.40 -2.34
N GLU A 82 9.37 -5.89 -2.84
CA GLU A 82 10.62 -6.65 -2.98
C GLU A 82 11.21 -7.09 -1.63
N GLU A 83 11.01 -6.30 -0.58
CA GLU A 83 11.39 -6.67 0.79
C GLU A 83 10.57 -7.86 1.29
N ILE A 84 9.24 -7.81 1.17
CA ILE A 84 8.35 -8.88 1.65
C ILE A 84 8.50 -10.16 0.82
N GLN A 85 8.78 -10.05 -0.47
CA GLN A 85 9.10 -11.20 -1.31
C GLN A 85 10.36 -11.94 -0.83
N ARG A 86 11.36 -11.20 -0.33
CA ARG A 86 12.60 -11.77 0.20
C ARG A 86 12.44 -12.29 1.63
N ASN A 87 11.67 -11.58 2.45
CA ASN A 87 11.41 -11.92 3.84
C ASN A 87 9.92 -11.73 4.16
N PRO A 88 9.10 -12.79 4.01
CA PRO A 88 7.67 -12.72 4.28
C PRO A 88 7.38 -12.28 5.71
N LEU A 89 6.35 -11.45 5.88
CA LEU A 89 5.97 -10.98 7.20
C LEU A 89 5.31 -12.10 8.01
N PRO A 90 5.64 -12.25 9.31
CA PRO A 90 4.90 -13.15 10.18
C PRO A 90 3.41 -12.76 10.24
N PRO A 91 2.45 -13.71 10.24
CA PRO A 91 1.02 -13.38 10.24
C PRO A 91 0.58 -12.48 11.40
N LEU A 92 1.13 -12.69 12.60
CA LEU A 92 0.85 -11.84 13.77
C LEU A 92 1.34 -10.40 13.57
N TYR A 93 2.44 -10.22 12.85
CA TYR A 93 2.95 -8.90 12.52
C TYR A 93 2.04 -8.17 11.53
N VAL A 94 1.52 -8.88 10.51
CA VAL A 94 0.52 -8.32 9.59
C VAL A 94 -0.72 -7.84 10.35
N GLN A 95 -1.25 -8.66 11.27
CA GLN A 95 -2.40 -8.27 12.12
C GLN A 95 -2.11 -7.02 12.95
N TYR A 96 -0.90 -6.93 13.52
CA TYR A 96 -0.46 -5.74 14.24
C TYR A 96 -0.41 -4.49 13.34
N LEU A 97 0.13 -4.60 12.12
CA LEU A 97 0.17 -3.49 11.15
C LEU A 97 -1.23 -3.02 10.78
N GLU A 98 -2.17 -3.95 10.55
CA GLU A 98 -3.57 -3.61 10.28
C GLU A 98 -4.20 -2.78 11.40
N LEU A 99 -4.00 -3.19 12.66
CA LEU A 99 -4.51 -2.45 13.81
C LEU A 99 -3.95 -1.03 13.86
N LYS A 100 -2.64 -0.86 13.61
CA LYS A 100 -1.98 0.46 13.60
C LYS A 100 -2.50 1.37 12.49
N VAL A 101 -2.65 0.85 11.27
CA VAL A 101 -3.17 1.62 10.14
C VAL A 101 -4.63 1.99 10.36
N ARG A 102 -5.46 1.08 10.87
CA ARG A 102 -6.87 1.35 11.22
C ARG A 102 -7.01 2.42 12.30
N GLN A 103 -6.14 2.41 13.32
CA GLN A 103 -6.15 3.44 14.37
C GLN A 103 -5.92 4.83 13.78
N ALA A 104 -4.94 4.99 12.89
CA ALA A 104 -4.66 6.26 12.24
C ALA A 104 -5.82 6.78 11.37
N LEU A 105 -6.53 5.88 10.67
CA LEU A 105 -7.74 6.24 9.91
C LEU A 105 -8.87 6.79 10.79
N ARG A 106 -8.95 6.35 12.06
CA ARG A 106 -9.93 6.88 13.02
C ARG A 106 -9.52 8.26 13.52
N THR A 107 -8.23 8.47 13.80
CA THR A 107 -7.70 9.76 14.26
C THR A 107 -7.87 10.86 13.22
N ASN A 108 -7.66 10.57 11.92
CA ASN A 108 -7.76 11.55 10.83
C ASN A 108 -9.21 11.99 10.49
N ARG A 109 -10.24 11.42 11.13
CA ARG A 109 -11.67 11.72 10.87
C ARG A 109 -12.32 12.64 11.91
N THR A 110 -11.53 13.14 12.85
CA THR A 110 -11.92 14.06 13.94
C THR A 110 -11.17 15.36 13.76
#